data_AF-A0A8H7VU30-F1
#
_entry.id   AF-A0A8H7VU30-F1
#
_cell.length_a   1.000
_cell.length_b   1.000
_cell.length_c   1.000
_cell.angle_alpha   90.00
_cell.angle_beta   90.00
_cell.angle_gamma   90.00
#
_symmetry.space_group_name_H-M   'P 1'
#
loop_
_entity.id
_entity.type
_entity.pdbx_description
1 polymer ?
#
loop_
_entity_poly.entity_id
_entity_poly.type
_entity_poly.pdbx_seq_one_letter_code
_entity_poly.pdbx_strand_id
1 'polypeptide(L)'
;MSCHYCHSDETILLLRQELQTKDHQLQRLELDLQTLNQKYVAEIERVGNIQHEKDLVEHELEDFSRNLFEEANAMVSIEKRARWQVENELAQTHEQLLAEREQLHELRLRLTRDDAEQQQLVKSRIINTSHNTRAQMDLEELHGIQHDNITSTLPVCDSIDEIQLDSFREYILASKNLQSLKKLNQTNFMKHCLTEDIEPCLRFGLQSKLSIKKMIGYLSRQACFIEINNHGNQQQQIQQIQKPLWERFSSANVLLNSCSACGNLSQSTPLNYRFKLDENENWLPIDQFCRDRLVAVCEFFVFIRNIQLGLYADRTVQDLYAENIRLRLQMFYSRMGALPVVLNDLGLDPHQIGKATEPNNNQQDDISLLDSTGPNTPEQQLSPSPINTTWTLELSSIK
;
A
#
# COMPACT_ATOMS: atom_id res chain seq x y z
N MET A 1 13.62 33.53 101.83
CA MET A 1 14.88 32.90 101.38
C MET A 1 14.50 31.80 100.41
N SER A 2 14.50 32.08 99.11
CA SER A 2 14.34 31.03 98.08
C SER A 2 15.64 30.26 97.99
N CYS A 3 15.59 28.94 98.18
CA CYS A 3 16.77 28.08 98.13
C CYS A 3 17.27 28.00 96.68
N HIS A 4 18.43 28.61 96.41
CA HIS A 4 19.05 28.61 95.08
C HIS A 4 19.40 27.20 94.57
N TYR A 5 19.56 26.23 95.49
CA TYR A 5 19.98 24.87 95.21
C TYR A 5 18.86 24.00 94.61
N CYS A 6 17.60 24.20 95.01
CA CYS A 6 16.49 23.41 94.46
C CYS A 6 16.09 23.83 93.04
N HIS A 7 16.35 25.08 92.63
CA HIS A 7 16.09 25.53 91.25
C HIS A 7 17.18 25.06 90.27
N SER A 8 18.44 24.94 90.72
CA SER A 8 19.50 24.33 89.92
C SER A 8 19.26 22.83 89.68
N ASP A 9 18.77 22.10 90.69
CA ASP A 9 18.50 20.66 90.55
C ASP A 9 17.35 20.37 89.58
N GLU A 10 16.29 21.20 89.60
CA GLU A 10 15.18 21.12 88.64
C GLU A 10 15.64 21.38 87.20
N THR A 11 16.50 22.40 87.02
CA THR A 11 17.07 22.74 85.70
C THR A 11 17.98 21.61 85.18
N ILE A 12 18.79 21.01 86.04
CA ILE A 12 19.65 19.87 85.67
C ILE A 12 18.81 18.66 85.25
N LEU A 13 17.68 18.41 85.92
CA LEU A 13 16.79 17.30 85.61
C LEU A 13 16.10 17.51 84.24
N LEU A 14 15.64 18.73 83.96
CA LEU A 14 15.07 19.11 82.67
C LEU A 14 16.09 18.96 81.52
N LEU A 15 17.31 19.46 81.70
CA LEU A 15 18.38 19.33 80.70
C LEU A 15 18.75 17.87 80.44
N ARG A 16 18.76 17.01 81.48
CA ARG A 16 18.99 15.56 81.31
C ARG A 16 17.88 14.90 80.51
N GLN A 17 16.62 15.28 80.74
CA GLN A 17 15.48 14.77 79.98
C GLN A 17 15.53 15.24 78.52
N GLU A 18 15.88 16.50 78.28
CA GLU A 18 16.06 17.04 76.93
C GLU A 18 17.19 16.31 76.20
N LEU A 19 18.33 16.09 76.86
CA LEU A 19 19.48 15.38 76.29
C LEU A 19 19.13 13.92 75.95
N GLN A 20 18.39 13.21 76.83
CA GLN A 20 17.87 11.88 76.53
C GLN A 20 16.91 11.88 75.34
N THR A 21 16.07 12.90 75.21
CA THR A 21 15.14 13.02 74.07
C THR A 21 15.91 13.25 72.77
N LYS A 22 16.95 14.09 72.81
CA LYS A 22 17.83 14.36 71.66
C LYS A 22 18.65 13.14 71.27
N ASP A 23 19.19 12.39 72.22
CA ASP A 23 19.91 11.14 71.97
C ASP A 23 19.01 10.12 71.28
N HIS A 24 17.76 9.99 71.71
CA HIS A 24 16.80 9.10 71.05
C HIS A 24 16.46 9.57 69.62
N GLN A 25 16.35 10.88 69.39
CA GLN A 25 16.15 11.45 68.05
C GLN A 25 17.35 11.19 67.14
N LEU A 26 18.58 11.33 67.65
CA LEU A 26 19.80 11.04 66.91
C LEU A 26 19.88 9.57 66.51
N GLN A 27 19.62 8.65 67.45
CA GLN A 27 19.59 7.21 67.16
C GLN A 27 18.54 6.86 66.10
N ARG A 28 17.36 7.50 66.15
CA ARG A 28 16.33 7.30 65.13
C ARG A 28 16.78 7.82 63.76
N LEU A 29 17.38 9.00 63.70
CA LEU A 29 17.91 9.56 62.46
C LEU A 29 19.03 8.70 61.87
N GLU A 30 19.90 8.13 62.70
CA GLU A 30 20.94 7.19 62.25
C GLU A 30 20.34 5.94 61.60
N LEU A 31 19.29 5.36 62.20
CA LEU A 31 18.58 4.21 61.64
C LEU A 31 17.87 4.56 60.32
N ASP A 32 17.22 5.73 60.27
CA ASP A 32 16.56 6.23 59.06
C ASP A 32 17.58 6.45 57.93
N LEU A 33 18.77 6.99 58.24
CA LEU A 33 19.85 7.18 57.28
C LEU A 33 20.41 5.85 56.77
N GLN A 34 20.59 4.85 57.63
CA GLN A 34 21.01 3.51 57.23
C GLN A 34 19.99 2.84 56.30
N THR A 35 18.71 2.96 56.64
CA THR A 35 17.61 2.44 55.81
C THR A 35 17.56 3.13 54.45
N LEU A 36 17.75 4.45 54.42
CA LEU A 36 17.80 5.22 53.19
C LEU A 36 19.00 4.83 52.32
N ASN A 37 20.18 4.63 52.92
CA ASN A 37 21.37 4.20 52.19
C ASN A 37 21.19 2.81 51.56
N GLN A 38 20.59 1.86 52.30
CA GLN A 38 20.26 0.53 51.74
C GLN A 38 19.32 0.62 50.54
N LYS A 39 18.27 1.46 50.63
CA LYS A 39 17.37 1.70 49.49
C LYS A 39 18.07 2.36 48.32
N TYR A 40 18.97 3.30 48.58
CA TYR A 40 19.75 3.99 47.56
C TYR A 40 20.68 3.02 46.81
N VAL A 41 21.37 2.13 47.53
CA VAL A 41 22.23 1.09 46.92
C VAL A 41 21.40 0.12 46.07
N ALA A 42 20.28 -0.37 46.59
CA ALA A 42 19.39 -1.26 45.83
C ALA A 42 18.84 -0.58 44.57
N GLU A 43 18.57 0.72 44.64
CA GLU A 43 18.13 1.51 43.49
C GLU A 43 19.25 1.68 42.45
N ILE A 44 20.50 1.88 42.86
CA ILE A 44 21.66 1.90 41.95
C ILE A 44 21.78 0.57 41.20
N GLU A 45 21.67 -0.56 41.91
CA GLU A 45 21.73 -1.89 41.28
C GLU A 45 20.58 -2.09 40.28
N ARG A 46 19.36 -1.68 40.65
CA ARG A 46 18.18 -1.75 39.78
C ARG A 46 18.37 -0.91 38.52
N VAL A 47 18.86 0.31 38.65
CA VAL A 47 19.13 1.20 37.51
C VAL A 47 20.24 0.62 36.63
N GLY A 48 21.29 0.04 37.22
CA GLY A 48 22.35 -0.64 36.49
C GLY A 48 21.85 -1.81 35.65
N ASN A 49 20.98 -2.66 36.21
CA ASN A 49 20.38 -3.78 35.48
C ASN A 49 19.51 -3.30 34.31
N ILE A 50 18.67 -2.29 34.55
CA ILE A 50 17.81 -1.73 33.48
C ILE A 50 18.65 -1.09 32.38
N GLN A 51 19.74 -0.41 32.73
CA GLN A 51 20.63 0.18 31.72
C GLN A 51 21.28 -0.92 30.87
N HIS A 52 21.73 -2.02 31.49
CA HIS A 52 22.30 -3.13 30.74
C HIS A 52 21.29 -3.81 29.80
N GLU A 53 20.06 -4.06 30.27
CA GLU A 53 18.99 -4.62 29.43
C GLU A 53 18.63 -3.65 28.28
N LYS A 54 18.63 -2.34 28.55
CA LYS A 54 18.41 -1.31 27.53
C LYS A 54 19.51 -1.35 26.46
N ASP A 55 20.77 -1.36 26.87
CA ASP A 55 21.91 -1.37 25.94
C ASP A 55 21.89 -2.64 25.07
N LEU A 56 21.48 -3.79 25.64
CA LEU A 56 21.32 -5.04 24.91
C LEU A 56 20.22 -4.93 23.84
N VAL A 57 19.04 -4.41 24.21
CA VAL A 57 17.92 -4.22 23.26
C VAL A 57 18.28 -3.20 22.19
N GLU A 58 18.98 -2.11 22.54
CA GLU A 58 19.46 -1.12 21.57
C GLU A 58 20.40 -1.76 20.54
N HIS A 59 21.32 -2.62 20.98
CA HIS A 59 22.21 -3.33 20.08
C HIS A 59 21.46 -4.32 19.15
N GLU A 60 20.51 -5.09 19.69
CA GLU A 60 19.67 -5.99 18.87
C GLU A 60 18.85 -5.23 17.83
N LEU A 61 18.35 -4.04 18.19
CA LEU A 61 17.60 -3.17 17.27
C LEU A 61 18.51 -2.61 16.18
N GLU A 62 19.74 -2.21 16.50
CA GLU A 62 20.72 -1.74 15.51
C GLU A 62 21.08 -2.85 14.51
N ASP A 63 21.34 -4.07 15.00
CA ASP A 63 21.65 -5.21 14.15
C ASP A 63 20.45 -5.61 13.26
N PHE A 64 19.24 -5.62 13.83
CA PHE A 64 18.02 -5.86 13.04
C PHE A 64 17.81 -4.77 11.99
N SER A 65 18.02 -3.51 12.34
CA SER A 65 17.89 -2.38 11.42
C SER A 65 18.89 -2.48 10.27
N ARG A 66 20.16 -2.81 10.56
CA ARG A 66 21.19 -3.03 9.54
C ARG A 66 20.78 -4.12 8.56
N ASN A 67 20.35 -5.27 9.08
CA ASN A 67 19.94 -6.41 8.24
C ASN A 67 18.71 -6.06 7.38
N LEU A 68 17.75 -5.30 7.93
CA LEU A 68 16.57 -4.86 7.19
C LEU A 68 16.95 -3.92 6.03
N PHE A 69 17.89 -2.99 6.26
CA PHE A 69 18.36 -2.09 5.20
C PHE A 69 19.16 -2.83 4.13
N GLU A 70 19.99 -3.80 4.52
CA GLU A 70 20.71 -4.66 3.56
C GLU A 70 19.74 -5.46 2.69
N GLU A 71 18.72 -6.08 3.28
CA GLU A 71 17.70 -6.85 2.56
C GLU A 71 16.87 -5.96 1.63
N ALA A 72 16.45 -4.78 2.09
CA ALA A 72 15.72 -3.82 1.28
C ALA A 72 16.56 -3.34 0.08
N ASN A 73 17.84 -3.03 0.30
CA ASN A 73 18.75 -2.64 -0.77
C ASN A 73 18.98 -3.79 -1.78
N ALA A 74 19.09 -5.02 -1.29
CA ALA A 74 19.19 -6.20 -2.14
C ALA A 74 17.95 -6.36 -3.03
N MET A 75 16.76 -6.27 -2.46
CA MET A 75 15.48 -6.37 -3.19
C MET A 75 15.37 -5.28 -4.27
N VAL A 76 15.69 -4.03 -3.93
CA VAL A 76 15.69 -2.91 -4.89
C VAL A 76 16.71 -3.14 -6.01
N SER A 77 17.88 -3.69 -5.69
CA SER A 77 18.91 -3.99 -6.70
C SER A 77 18.46 -5.09 -7.67
N ILE A 78 17.75 -6.10 -7.16
CA ILE A 78 17.18 -7.20 -7.96
C ILE A 78 16.12 -6.64 -8.90
N GLU A 79 15.18 -5.85 -8.38
CA GLU A 79 14.11 -5.25 -9.16
C GLU A 79 14.66 -4.30 -10.23
N LYS A 80 15.64 -3.46 -9.90
CA LYS A 80 16.32 -2.60 -10.88
C LYS A 80 16.97 -3.40 -12.00
N ARG A 81 17.59 -4.54 -11.68
CA ARG A 81 18.21 -5.42 -12.69
C ARG A 81 17.16 -6.07 -13.58
N ALA A 82 16.07 -6.58 -13.00
CA ALA A 82 14.97 -7.19 -13.75
C ALA A 82 14.29 -6.17 -14.67
N ARG A 83 14.01 -4.97 -14.16
CA ARG A 83 13.46 -3.86 -14.94
C ARG A 83 14.39 -3.48 -16.10
N TRP A 84 15.69 -3.33 -15.85
CA TRP A 84 16.65 -3.02 -16.90
C TRP A 84 16.71 -4.10 -17.99
N GLN A 85 16.61 -5.39 -17.63
CA GLN A 85 16.56 -6.48 -18.59
C GLN A 85 15.34 -6.38 -19.51
N VAL A 86 14.15 -6.17 -18.93
CA VAL A 86 12.90 -6.01 -19.70
C VAL A 86 12.94 -4.76 -20.60
N GLU A 87 13.42 -3.63 -20.08
CA GLU A 87 13.58 -2.40 -20.85
C GLU A 87 14.54 -2.58 -22.04
N ASN A 88 15.63 -3.32 -21.83
CA ASN A 88 16.59 -3.64 -22.88
C ASN A 88 16.00 -4.59 -23.95
N GLU A 89 15.27 -5.63 -23.54
CA GLU A 89 14.55 -6.52 -24.48
C GLU A 89 13.48 -5.75 -25.26
N LEU A 90 12.75 -4.84 -24.61
CA LEU A 90 11.77 -3.97 -25.26
C LEU A 90 12.44 -3.05 -26.29
N ALA A 91 13.59 -2.46 -25.97
CA ALA A 91 14.34 -1.63 -26.90
C ALA A 91 14.79 -2.42 -28.15
N GLN A 92 15.29 -3.64 -27.95
CA GLN A 92 15.72 -4.52 -29.06
C GLN A 92 14.55 -4.94 -29.95
N THR A 93 13.41 -5.33 -29.37
CA THR A 93 12.22 -5.71 -30.14
C THR A 93 11.63 -4.52 -30.89
N HIS A 94 11.66 -3.32 -30.28
CA HIS A 94 11.24 -2.09 -30.94
C HIS A 94 12.11 -1.74 -32.16
N GLU A 95 13.43 -1.90 -32.05
CA GLU A 95 14.36 -1.71 -33.18
C GLU A 95 14.09 -2.71 -34.32
N GLN A 96 13.89 -4.00 -33.99
CA GLN A 96 13.55 -5.02 -34.98
C GLN A 96 12.23 -4.70 -35.70
N LEU A 97 11.20 -4.29 -34.95
CA LEU A 97 9.90 -3.95 -35.52
C LEU A 97 9.96 -2.71 -36.42
N LEU A 98 10.81 -1.73 -36.09
CA LEU A 98 11.06 -0.59 -36.97
C LEU A 98 11.72 -1.03 -38.28
N ALA A 99 12.73 -1.91 -38.21
CA ALA A 99 13.39 -2.44 -39.39
C ALA A 99 12.42 -3.25 -40.30
N GLU A 100 11.56 -4.09 -39.71
CA GLU A 100 10.54 -4.84 -40.47
C GLU A 100 9.51 -3.91 -41.11
N ARG A 101 9.08 -2.86 -40.40
CA ARG A 101 8.16 -1.85 -40.96
C ARG A 101 8.76 -1.12 -42.15
N GLU A 102 10.04 -0.78 -42.10
CA GLU A 102 10.76 -0.15 -43.20
C GLU A 102 10.87 -1.10 -44.41
N GLN A 103 11.22 -2.37 -44.18
CA GLN A 103 11.27 -3.38 -45.24
C GLN A 103 9.90 -3.60 -45.91
N LEU A 104 8.82 -3.69 -45.12
CA LEU A 104 7.46 -3.81 -45.65
C LEU A 104 7.03 -2.57 -46.42
N HIS A 105 7.44 -1.39 -45.96
CA HIS A 105 7.20 -0.14 -46.68
C HIS A 105 7.89 -0.15 -48.04
N GLU A 106 9.18 -0.53 -48.09
CA GLU A 106 9.93 -0.65 -49.34
C GLU A 106 9.29 -1.70 -50.29
N LEU A 107 8.87 -2.85 -49.77
CA LEU A 107 8.20 -3.89 -50.55
C LEU A 107 6.88 -3.37 -51.15
N ARG A 108 6.08 -2.63 -50.39
CA ARG A 108 4.84 -1.99 -50.89
C ARG A 108 5.12 -0.99 -52.00
N LEU A 109 6.16 -0.18 -51.86
CA LEU A 109 6.61 0.75 -52.91
C LEU A 109 7.03 0.01 -54.19
N ARG A 110 7.72 -1.13 -54.07
CA ARG A 110 8.08 -1.96 -55.24
C ARG A 110 6.85 -2.56 -55.90
N LEU A 111 5.94 -3.16 -55.14
CA LEU A 111 4.71 -3.75 -55.68
C LEU A 111 3.84 -2.71 -56.40
N THR A 112 3.67 -1.53 -55.82
CA THR A 112 2.90 -0.44 -56.46
C THR A 112 3.56 0.08 -57.75
N ARG A 113 4.89 0.08 -57.82
CA ARG A 113 5.62 0.39 -59.06
C ARG A 113 5.43 -0.69 -60.12
N ASP A 114 5.57 -1.96 -59.74
CA ASP A 114 5.40 -3.10 -60.65
C ASP A 114 3.94 -3.17 -61.18
N ASP A 115 2.95 -2.89 -60.34
CA ASP A 115 1.54 -2.79 -60.74
C ASP A 115 1.31 -1.65 -61.74
N ALA A 116 1.96 -0.50 -61.56
CA ALA A 116 1.86 0.62 -62.49
C ALA A 116 2.52 0.32 -63.85
N GLU A 117 3.65 -0.39 -63.85
CA GLU A 117 4.34 -0.86 -65.06
C GLU A 117 3.50 -1.93 -65.80
N GLN A 118 2.87 -2.86 -65.08
CA GLN A 118 1.95 -3.85 -65.66
C GLN A 118 0.66 -3.22 -66.20
N GLN A 119 0.09 -2.23 -65.52
CA GLN A 119 -1.09 -1.51 -66.01
C GLN A 119 -0.79 -0.69 -67.28
N GLN A 120 0.42 -0.16 -67.46
CA GLN A 120 0.84 0.49 -68.71
C GLN A 120 1.01 -0.52 -69.86
N LEU A 121 1.53 -1.72 -69.58
CA LEU A 121 1.60 -2.83 -70.55
C LEU A 121 0.22 -3.38 -70.95
N VAL A 122 -0.73 -3.41 -70.02
CA VAL A 122 -2.12 -3.83 -70.30
C VAL A 122 -2.89 -2.74 -71.04
N LYS A 123 -2.74 -1.45 -70.68
CA LYS A 123 -3.36 -0.33 -71.43
C LYS A 123 -2.84 -0.20 -72.86
N SER A 124 -1.56 -0.50 -73.10
CA SER A 124 -1.00 -0.54 -74.46
C SER A 124 -1.47 -1.75 -75.28
N ARG A 125 -1.87 -2.87 -74.64
CA ARG A 125 -2.53 -4.00 -75.31
C ARG A 125 -4.03 -3.80 -75.54
N ILE A 126 -4.74 -3.06 -74.68
CA ILE A 126 -6.20 -2.84 -74.75
C ILE A 126 -6.62 -1.91 -75.90
N ILE A 127 -5.72 -1.10 -76.48
CA ILE A 127 -6.04 -0.25 -77.64
C ILE A 127 -6.39 -1.09 -78.91
N ASN A 128 -6.08 -2.39 -78.94
CA ASN A 128 -6.26 -3.24 -80.12
C ASN A 128 -7.38 -4.28 -80.04
N THR A 129 -8.33 -4.20 -79.10
CA THR A 129 -9.44 -5.17 -79.09
C THR A 129 -10.75 -4.55 -78.62
N SER A 130 -11.36 -3.80 -79.54
CA SER A 130 -12.79 -3.55 -79.56
C SER A 130 -13.54 -4.89 -79.64
N HIS A 131 -14.67 -4.99 -78.95
CA HIS A 131 -15.63 -6.11 -78.93
C HIS A 131 -15.31 -7.28 -77.98
N ASN A 132 -15.47 -7.11 -76.66
CA ASN A 132 -15.91 -8.22 -75.79
C ASN A 132 -16.42 -7.86 -74.37
N THR A 133 -16.54 -6.59 -74.01
CA THR A 133 -16.92 -6.20 -72.63
C THR A 133 -18.41 -6.31 -72.29
N ARG A 134 -19.27 -6.76 -73.22
CA ARG A 134 -20.71 -6.92 -72.96
C ARG A 134 -21.12 -8.34 -72.56
N ALA A 135 -20.35 -9.35 -72.98
CA ALA A 135 -20.67 -10.76 -72.71
C ALA A 135 -20.16 -11.25 -71.33
N GLN A 136 -19.26 -10.48 -70.69
CA GLN A 136 -18.72 -10.82 -69.36
C GLN A 136 -19.59 -10.30 -68.21
N MET A 137 -20.49 -9.33 -68.47
CA MET A 137 -21.39 -8.78 -67.46
C MET A 137 -22.66 -9.64 -67.24
N ASP A 138 -23.08 -10.44 -68.22
CA ASP A 138 -24.32 -11.25 -68.16
C ASP A 138 -24.12 -12.65 -67.52
N LEU A 139 -22.89 -13.07 -67.20
CA LEU A 139 -22.60 -14.39 -66.62
C LEU A 139 -22.34 -14.36 -65.10
N GLU A 140 -22.10 -13.17 -64.54
CA GLU A 140 -21.94 -12.96 -63.08
C GLU A 140 -23.29 -12.77 -62.35
N GLU A 141 -24.40 -12.59 -63.08
CA GLU A 141 -25.73 -12.33 -62.51
C GLU A 141 -26.53 -13.61 -62.16
N LEU A 142 -25.99 -14.82 -62.39
CA LEU A 142 -26.69 -16.10 -62.15
C LEU A 142 -26.18 -16.95 -60.97
N HIS A 143 -25.14 -16.53 -60.25
CA HIS A 143 -24.66 -17.20 -59.04
C HIS A 143 -24.78 -16.24 -57.85
N GLY A 144 -25.87 -16.36 -57.11
CA GLY A 144 -26.23 -15.52 -55.95
C GLY A 144 -25.27 -15.64 -54.76
N ILE A 145 -24.04 -15.15 -54.92
CA ILE A 145 -23.16 -14.78 -53.81
C ILE A 145 -23.25 -13.26 -53.73
N GLN A 146 -24.10 -12.78 -52.84
CA GLN A 146 -23.93 -11.43 -52.29
C GLN A 146 -22.56 -11.42 -51.59
N HIS A 147 -21.52 -11.04 -52.32
CA HIS A 147 -20.44 -10.29 -51.71
C HIS A 147 -21.06 -8.95 -51.32
N ASP A 148 -21.72 -8.92 -50.17
CA ASP A 148 -21.86 -7.68 -49.46
C ASP A 148 -20.42 -7.22 -49.21
N ASN A 149 -19.98 -6.25 -50.02
CA ASN A 149 -18.97 -5.29 -49.66
C ASN A 149 -19.49 -4.55 -48.44
N ILE A 150 -19.50 -5.25 -47.32
CA ILE A 150 -19.51 -4.66 -46.00
C ILE A 150 -18.09 -4.12 -45.84
N THR A 151 -17.86 -2.94 -46.44
CA THR A 151 -17.10 -1.91 -45.76
C THR A 151 -17.87 -1.60 -44.47
N SER A 152 -17.89 -2.53 -43.51
CA SER A 152 -18.12 -2.20 -42.11
C SER A 152 -16.83 -1.53 -41.69
N THR A 153 -16.72 -0.26 -42.03
CA THR A 153 -16.56 0.71 -40.96
C THR A 153 -17.80 0.55 -40.06
N LEU A 154 -17.86 -0.52 -39.28
CA LEU A 154 -18.41 -0.41 -37.95
C LEU A 154 -17.62 0.77 -37.37
N PRO A 155 -18.26 1.86 -36.94
CA PRO A 155 -17.57 2.74 -36.03
C PRO A 155 -17.16 1.79 -34.90
N VAL A 156 -15.86 1.52 -34.76
CA VAL A 156 -15.36 1.20 -33.43
C VAL A 156 -15.88 2.36 -32.61
N CYS A 157 -16.88 2.10 -31.77
CA CYS A 157 -17.45 3.10 -30.91
C CYS A 157 -16.39 3.37 -29.85
N ASP A 158 -15.34 4.10 -30.25
CA ASP A 158 -14.30 4.64 -29.38
C ASP A 158 -14.88 5.78 -28.51
N SER A 159 -16.13 6.17 -28.75
CA SER A 159 -16.79 7.22 -27.99
C SER A 159 -17.30 6.66 -26.66
N ILE A 160 -16.58 7.00 -25.60
CA ILE A 160 -17.09 7.04 -24.23
C ILE A 160 -18.49 7.69 -24.21
N ASP A 161 -19.42 7.10 -23.47
CA ASP A 161 -20.76 7.67 -23.25
C ASP A 161 -20.64 9.09 -22.67
N GLU A 162 -20.97 10.08 -23.50
CA GLU A 162 -20.82 11.50 -23.18
C GLU A 162 -21.67 11.91 -21.98
N ILE A 163 -22.82 11.28 -21.77
CA ILE A 163 -23.71 11.56 -20.63
C ILE A 163 -23.04 11.16 -19.32
N GLN A 164 -22.39 9.99 -19.28
CA GLN A 164 -21.70 9.53 -18.09
C GLN A 164 -20.41 10.32 -17.84
N LEU A 165 -19.69 10.66 -18.91
CA LEU A 165 -18.50 11.49 -18.82
C LEU A 165 -18.84 12.89 -18.28
N ASP A 166 -19.95 13.49 -18.71
CA ASP A 166 -20.41 14.78 -18.22
C ASP A 166 -20.85 14.72 -16.75
N SER A 167 -21.55 13.65 -16.34
CA SER A 167 -21.88 13.45 -14.93
C SER A 167 -20.63 13.37 -14.05
N PHE A 168 -19.56 12.73 -14.53
CA PHE A 168 -18.28 12.68 -13.84
C PHE A 168 -17.52 14.03 -13.87
N ARG A 169 -17.61 14.77 -14.97
CA ARG A 169 -17.05 16.13 -15.08
C ARG A 169 -17.69 17.06 -14.05
N GLU A 170 -19.02 17.01 -13.90
CA GLU A 170 -19.73 17.76 -12.85
C GLU A 170 -19.24 17.40 -11.46
N TYR A 171 -18.97 16.12 -11.20
CA TYR A 171 -18.42 15.66 -9.93
C TYR A 171 -17.03 16.26 -9.64
N ILE A 172 -16.12 16.25 -10.61
CA ILE A 172 -14.78 16.85 -10.48
C ILE A 172 -14.88 18.36 -10.25
N LEU A 173 -15.79 19.05 -10.93
CA LEU A 173 -16.00 20.48 -10.70
C LEU A 173 -16.55 20.75 -9.29
N ALA A 174 -17.46 19.91 -8.80
CA ALA A 174 -17.97 20.02 -7.44
C ALA A 174 -16.88 19.75 -6.38
N SER A 175 -15.96 18.83 -6.64
CA SER A 175 -14.86 18.50 -5.70
C SER A 175 -13.86 19.64 -5.55
N LYS A 176 -13.57 20.39 -6.63
CA LYS A 176 -12.68 21.57 -6.61
C LYS A 176 -13.22 22.73 -5.76
N ASN A 177 -14.52 22.80 -5.53
CA ASN A 177 -15.16 23.87 -4.74
C ASN A 177 -15.12 23.63 -3.21
N LEU A 178 -14.18 22.81 -2.73
CA LEU A 178 -13.97 22.49 -1.30
C LEU A 178 -15.24 22.04 -0.57
N GLN A 179 -16.14 21.33 -1.27
CA GLN A 179 -17.38 20.84 -0.68
C GLN A 179 -17.09 19.74 0.37
N SER A 180 -17.88 19.70 1.44
CA SER A 180 -17.72 18.65 2.45
C SER A 180 -17.98 17.27 1.84
N LEU A 181 -17.28 16.23 2.34
CA LEU A 181 -17.43 14.83 1.89
C LEU A 181 -18.91 14.39 1.87
N LYS A 182 -19.70 14.84 2.85
CA LYS A 182 -21.15 14.58 2.91
C LYS A 182 -21.91 15.13 1.69
N LYS A 183 -21.57 16.32 1.19
CA LYS A 183 -22.18 16.93 0.00
C LYS A 183 -21.73 16.22 -1.27
N LEU A 184 -20.46 15.81 -1.34
CA LEU A 184 -19.92 15.10 -2.50
C LEU A 184 -20.56 13.72 -2.68
N ASN A 185 -20.82 13.00 -1.60
CA ASN A 185 -21.57 11.73 -1.63
C ASN A 185 -23.05 11.90 -2.06
N GLN A 186 -23.58 13.13 -2.11
CA GLN A 186 -24.95 13.41 -2.54
C GLN A 186 -25.07 13.76 -4.03
N THR A 187 -23.94 13.91 -4.73
CA THR A 187 -23.90 14.12 -6.19
C THR A 187 -24.54 12.93 -6.92
N ASN A 188 -25.11 13.17 -8.10
CA ASN A 188 -25.74 12.11 -8.89
C ASN A 188 -24.74 11.00 -9.25
N PHE A 189 -23.55 11.40 -9.70
CA PHE A 189 -22.45 10.48 -9.99
C PHE A 189 -22.14 9.55 -8.80
N MET A 190 -21.94 10.09 -7.60
CA MET A 190 -21.64 9.26 -6.42
C MET A 190 -22.81 8.40 -6.00
N LYS A 191 -24.05 8.89 -6.11
CA LYS A 191 -25.25 8.08 -5.82
C LYS A 191 -25.31 6.85 -6.72
N HIS A 192 -25.06 6.99 -8.03
CA HIS A 192 -25.02 5.86 -8.95
C HIS A 192 -23.91 4.87 -8.58
N CYS A 193 -22.69 5.35 -8.33
CA CYS A 193 -21.58 4.48 -7.89
C CYS A 193 -21.91 3.74 -6.58
N LEU A 194 -22.59 4.40 -5.64
CA LEU A 194 -23.03 3.79 -4.39
C LEU A 194 -24.06 2.68 -4.63
N THR A 195 -25.08 2.92 -5.44
CA THR A 195 -26.20 1.98 -5.64
C THR A 195 -25.87 0.83 -6.58
N GLU A 196 -25.08 1.07 -7.64
CA GLU A 196 -24.84 0.10 -8.71
C GLU A 196 -23.59 -0.75 -8.47
N ASP A 197 -22.58 -0.19 -7.80
CA ASP A 197 -21.28 -0.84 -7.63
C ASP A 197 -20.97 -1.13 -6.16
N ILE A 198 -20.90 -0.11 -5.32
CA ILE A 198 -20.38 -0.22 -3.95
C ILE A 198 -21.32 -1.05 -3.06
N GLU A 199 -22.61 -0.72 -3.01
CA GLU A 199 -23.58 -1.47 -2.19
C GLU A 199 -23.67 -2.95 -2.62
N PRO A 200 -23.79 -3.28 -3.92
CA PRO A 200 -23.73 -4.67 -4.37
C PRO A 200 -22.40 -5.34 -4.07
N CYS A 201 -21.26 -4.64 -4.22
CA CYS A 201 -19.95 -5.20 -3.94
C CYS A 201 -19.74 -5.47 -2.44
N LEU A 202 -20.36 -4.71 -1.54
CA LEU A 202 -20.33 -4.93 -0.09
C LEU A 202 -21.44 -5.86 0.44
N ARG A 203 -22.35 -6.32 -0.43
CA ARG A 203 -23.41 -7.26 -0.05
C ARG A 203 -22.91 -8.72 -0.07
N PHE A 204 -22.30 -9.16 1.01
CA PHE A 204 -21.65 -10.49 1.12
C PHE A 204 -22.60 -11.70 1.19
N GLY A 205 -23.90 -11.47 1.36
CA GLY A 205 -24.92 -12.52 1.41
C GLY A 205 -25.76 -12.49 2.69
N LEU A 206 -26.68 -13.45 2.82
CA LEU A 206 -27.67 -13.52 3.91
C LEU A 206 -27.03 -13.79 5.29
N GLN A 207 -25.86 -14.42 5.33
CA GLN A 207 -25.16 -14.78 6.56
C GLN A 207 -24.14 -13.71 7.01
N SER A 208 -24.09 -12.57 6.32
CA SER A 208 -23.19 -11.47 6.67
C SER A 208 -23.59 -10.84 7.99
N LYS A 209 -22.60 -10.66 8.86
CA LYS A 209 -22.76 -9.92 10.14
C LYS A 209 -22.40 -8.45 10.00
N LEU A 210 -21.96 -8.02 8.81
CA LEU A 210 -21.47 -6.67 8.56
C LEU A 210 -22.60 -5.78 8.04
N SER A 211 -22.74 -4.60 8.66
CA SER A 211 -23.67 -3.57 8.18
C SER A 211 -23.07 -2.83 6.99
N ILE A 212 -23.70 -2.93 5.82
CA ILE A 212 -23.29 -2.22 4.59
C ILE A 212 -23.21 -0.71 4.83
N LYS A 213 -24.22 -0.13 5.51
CA LYS A 213 -24.24 1.30 5.83
C LYS A 213 -23.06 1.71 6.73
N LYS A 214 -22.71 0.86 7.71
CA LYS A 214 -21.53 1.10 8.57
C LYS A 214 -20.27 1.06 7.72
N MET A 215 -20.08 0.01 6.91
CA MET A 215 -18.90 -0.12 6.04
C MET A 215 -18.73 1.07 5.10
N ILE A 216 -19.77 1.49 4.37
CA ILE A 216 -19.71 2.67 3.48
C ILE A 216 -19.31 3.93 4.28
N GLY A 217 -19.86 4.09 5.49
CA GLY A 217 -19.56 5.23 6.36
C GLY A 217 -18.08 5.32 6.78
N TYR A 218 -17.44 4.18 7.03
CA TYR A 218 -16.02 4.10 7.37
C TYR A 218 -15.14 4.18 6.10
N LEU A 219 -15.41 3.33 5.11
CA LEU A 219 -14.60 3.19 3.89
C LEU A 219 -14.53 4.47 3.06
N SER A 220 -15.59 5.29 3.09
CA SER A 220 -15.58 6.61 2.43
C SER A 220 -14.59 7.59 3.06
N ARG A 221 -14.27 7.44 4.35
CA ARG A 221 -13.33 8.32 5.08
C ARG A 221 -11.91 7.77 5.05
N GLN A 222 -11.75 6.46 5.23
CA GLN A 222 -10.46 5.78 5.35
C GLN A 222 -10.57 4.35 4.82
N ALA A 223 -9.52 3.85 4.18
CA ALA A 223 -9.45 2.43 3.82
C ALA A 223 -9.38 1.56 5.08
N CYS A 224 -9.99 0.38 5.05
CA CYS A 224 -9.87 -0.56 6.17
C CYS A 224 -8.47 -1.22 6.20
N PHE A 225 -8.11 -1.79 7.34
CA PHE A 225 -6.86 -2.52 7.51
C PHE A 225 -7.09 -3.97 7.09
N ILE A 226 -6.25 -4.49 6.20
CA ILE A 226 -6.30 -5.88 5.72
C ILE A 226 -4.91 -6.49 5.82
N GLU A 227 -4.82 -7.64 6.46
CA GLU A 227 -3.56 -8.38 6.65
C GLU A 227 -3.72 -9.84 6.24
N ILE A 228 -2.60 -10.45 5.84
CA ILE A 228 -2.50 -11.89 5.66
C ILE A 228 -2.32 -12.51 7.05
N ASN A 229 -3.13 -13.52 7.38
CA ASN A 229 -2.93 -14.37 8.54
C ASN A 229 -1.65 -15.20 8.32
N ASN A 230 -0.50 -14.66 8.75
CA ASN A 230 0.79 -15.33 8.61
C ASN A 230 1.00 -16.51 9.58
N HIS A 231 -0.05 -16.91 10.31
CA HIS A 231 -0.04 -18.09 11.18
C HIS A 231 -0.24 -19.38 10.36
N GLY A 232 0.77 -19.74 9.59
CA GLY A 232 0.91 -21.12 9.12
C GLY A 232 1.01 -22.05 10.34
N ASN A 233 0.10 -23.00 10.46
CA ASN A 233 0.23 -24.20 11.30
C ASN A 233 0.54 -24.05 12.80
N GLN A 234 0.23 -22.93 13.45
CA GLN A 234 0.10 -22.95 14.92
C GLN A 234 -1.37 -23.19 15.26
N GLN A 235 -1.67 -24.43 15.64
CA GLN A 235 -2.86 -24.73 16.44
C GLN A 235 -2.94 -23.67 17.54
N GLN A 236 -3.98 -22.83 17.48
CA GLN A 236 -4.23 -21.80 18.48
C GLN A 236 -4.22 -22.46 19.86
N GLN A 237 -3.17 -22.20 20.65
CA GLN A 237 -3.27 -22.39 22.09
C GLN A 237 -4.40 -21.47 22.55
N ILE A 238 -5.48 -22.12 22.97
CA ILE A 238 -6.67 -21.51 23.54
C ILE A 238 -6.21 -20.78 24.80
N GLN A 239 -5.96 -19.46 24.71
CA GLN A 239 -6.07 -18.61 25.89
C GLN A 239 -7.56 -18.58 26.22
N GLN A 240 -7.94 -19.41 27.19
CA GLN A 240 -9.25 -19.42 27.82
C GLN A 240 -9.45 -18.06 28.52
N ILE A 241 -9.91 -17.07 27.77
CA ILE A 241 -10.63 -15.95 28.38
C ILE A 241 -11.91 -16.58 28.90
N GLN A 242 -11.99 -16.72 30.23
CA GLN A 242 -13.19 -17.12 30.96
C GLN A 242 -14.30 -16.12 30.64
N LYS A 243 -15.09 -16.39 29.60
CA LYS A 243 -16.27 -15.60 29.28
C LYS A 243 -17.45 -16.05 30.14
N PRO A 244 -18.28 -15.12 30.64
CA PRO A 244 -19.35 -15.43 31.58
C PRO A 244 -20.41 -16.37 31.00
N LEU A 245 -21.02 -17.15 31.89
CA LEU A 245 -21.88 -18.30 31.58
C LEU A 245 -23.08 -18.02 30.65
N TRP A 246 -23.50 -16.75 30.50
CA TRP A 246 -24.64 -16.38 29.67
C TRP A 246 -24.29 -16.24 28.18
N GLU A 247 -23.01 -16.12 27.81
CA GLU A 247 -22.59 -16.17 26.39
C GLU A 247 -22.60 -17.61 25.82
N ARG A 248 -22.79 -18.62 26.67
CA ARG A 248 -22.87 -20.04 26.26
C ARG A 248 -24.16 -20.42 25.55
N PHE A 249 -25.20 -19.58 25.60
CA PHE A 249 -26.48 -19.81 24.91
C PHE A 249 -26.58 -19.11 23.56
N SER A 250 -25.56 -18.38 23.14
CA SER A 250 -25.53 -17.68 21.86
C SER A 250 -24.48 -18.27 20.91
N SER A 251 -24.64 -19.53 20.50
CA SER A 251 -24.07 -20.14 19.29
C SER A 251 -22.61 -19.80 18.89
N ALA A 252 -21.75 -19.38 19.83
CA ALA A 252 -20.50 -18.70 19.52
C ALA A 252 -19.30 -19.65 19.32
N ASN A 253 -19.42 -20.92 19.76
CA ASN A 253 -18.32 -21.90 19.65
C ASN A 253 -18.18 -22.53 18.26
N VAL A 254 -19.08 -22.25 17.31
CA VAL A 254 -18.98 -22.71 15.91
C VAL A 254 -18.35 -21.64 15.00
N LEU A 255 -18.07 -20.44 15.54
CA LEU A 255 -17.71 -19.25 14.75
C LEU A 255 -16.20 -19.02 14.53
N LEU A 256 -15.31 -19.82 15.13
CA LEU A 256 -13.87 -19.55 15.04
C LEU A 256 -13.28 -19.82 13.65
N ASN A 257 -13.99 -20.57 12.81
CA ASN A 257 -13.54 -21.02 11.49
C ASN A 257 -14.50 -20.63 10.36
N SER A 258 -15.10 -19.44 10.38
CA SER A 258 -15.90 -18.94 9.25
C SER A 258 -15.57 -17.49 8.88
N CYS A 259 -15.75 -17.17 7.61
CA CYS A 259 -15.57 -15.83 7.08
C CYS A 259 -16.59 -14.88 7.71
N SER A 260 -16.12 -13.79 8.31
CA SER A 260 -16.97 -12.80 8.99
C SER A 260 -17.87 -12.02 8.03
N ALA A 261 -17.49 -11.97 6.75
CA ALA A 261 -18.22 -11.27 5.70
C ALA A 261 -19.31 -12.15 5.07
N CYS A 262 -18.97 -13.28 4.45
CA CYS A 262 -19.97 -14.13 3.75
C CYS A 262 -20.55 -15.25 4.63
N GLY A 263 -19.91 -15.59 5.75
CA GLY A 263 -20.32 -16.69 6.64
C GLY A 263 -19.85 -18.09 6.21
N ASN A 264 -19.13 -18.23 5.09
CA ASN A 264 -18.62 -19.52 4.63
C ASN A 264 -17.59 -20.11 5.61
N LEU A 265 -17.64 -21.42 5.81
CA LEU A 265 -16.69 -22.12 6.69
C LEU A 265 -15.31 -22.23 6.04
N SER A 266 -14.26 -22.23 6.87
CA SER A 266 -12.86 -22.35 6.42
C SER A 266 -12.55 -23.67 5.71
N GLN A 267 -13.41 -24.68 5.84
CA GLN A 267 -13.29 -25.97 5.16
C GLN A 267 -13.56 -25.87 3.65
N SER A 268 -14.37 -24.90 3.20
CA SER A 268 -14.64 -24.68 1.77
C SER A 268 -13.68 -23.67 1.13
N THR A 269 -13.16 -22.72 1.92
CA THR A 269 -12.23 -21.68 1.47
C THR A 269 -11.26 -21.31 2.59
N PRO A 270 -9.94 -21.23 2.35
CA PRO A 270 -8.98 -20.88 3.39
C PRO A 270 -9.16 -19.42 3.86
N LEU A 271 -9.18 -19.20 5.17
CA LEU A 271 -9.28 -17.87 5.80
C LEU A 271 -7.89 -17.26 6.03
N ASN A 272 -7.18 -17.03 4.93
CA ASN A 272 -5.82 -16.49 4.95
C ASN A 272 -5.77 -14.99 5.23
N TYR A 273 -6.91 -14.31 5.37
CA TYR A 273 -6.97 -12.87 5.52
C TYR A 273 -7.76 -12.47 6.76
N ARG A 274 -7.44 -11.31 7.32
CA ARG A 274 -8.21 -10.64 8.36
C ARG A 274 -8.34 -9.16 8.07
N PHE A 275 -9.41 -8.55 8.55
CA PHE A 275 -9.61 -7.11 8.42
C PHE A 275 -10.16 -6.45 9.69
N LYS A 276 -9.96 -5.14 9.84
CA LYS A 276 -10.64 -4.29 10.83
C LYS A 276 -10.95 -2.92 10.22
N LEU A 277 -12.06 -2.30 10.61
CA LEU A 277 -12.50 -0.99 10.06
C LEU A 277 -11.85 0.20 10.77
N ASP A 278 -11.48 0.02 12.04
CA ASP A 278 -10.90 1.04 12.90
C ASP A 278 -9.78 0.39 13.73
N GLU A 279 -8.83 1.19 14.21
CA GLU A 279 -7.73 0.69 15.04
C GLU A 279 -8.20 0.01 16.32
N ASN A 280 -9.31 0.50 16.89
CA ASN A 280 -9.90 0.03 18.14
C ASN A 280 -10.83 -1.18 17.98
N GLU A 281 -11.12 -1.60 16.74
CA GLU A 281 -11.94 -2.79 16.48
C GLU A 281 -11.10 -4.07 16.44
N ASN A 282 -11.74 -5.19 16.78
CA ASN A 282 -11.10 -6.51 16.72
C ASN A 282 -10.94 -6.97 15.27
N TRP A 283 -9.85 -7.70 15.00
CA TRP A 283 -9.64 -8.35 13.71
C TRP A 283 -10.70 -9.40 13.41
N LEU A 284 -11.23 -9.36 12.20
CA LEU A 284 -12.26 -10.28 11.70
C LEU A 284 -11.68 -11.13 10.56
N PRO A 285 -11.72 -12.48 10.65
CA PRO A 285 -11.24 -13.35 9.57
C PRO A 285 -12.14 -13.26 8.35
N ILE A 286 -11.56 -13.28 7.15
CA ILE A 286 -12.26 -13.26 5.86
C ILE A 286 -11.60 -14.20 4.84
N ASP A 287 -12.38 -14.71 3.90
CA ASP A 287 -11.88 -15.47 2.75
C ASP A 287 -11.30 -14.54 1.67
N GLN A 288 -10.64 -15.14 0.67
CA GLN A 288 -10.01 -14.40 -0.43
C GLN A 288 -11.02 -13.59 -1.26
N PHE A 289 -12.20 -14.13 -1.56
CA PHE A 289 -13.20 -13.45 -2.39
C PHE A 289 -13.80 -12.22 -1.68
N CYS A 290 -14.06 -12.33 -0.38
CA CYS A 290 -14.52 -11.22 0.45
C CYS A 290 -13.43 -10.16 0.59
N ARG A 291 -12.16 -10.57 0.69
CA ARG A 291 -11.00 -9.67 0.68
C ARG A 291 -10.93 -8.89 -0.64
N ASP A 292 -11.09 -9.55 -1.79
CA ASP A 292 -11.00 -8.89 -3.10
C ASP A 292 -12.12 -7.88 -3.34
N ARG A 293 -13.33 -8.17 -2.82
CA ARG A 293 -14.46 -7.23 -2.81
C ARG A 293 -14.19 -6.02 -1.93
N LEU A 294 -13.66 -6.23 -0.71
CA LEU A 294 -13.31 -5.13 0.20
C LEU A 294 -12.22 -4.24 -0.39
N VAL A 295 -11.17 -4.82 -0.96
CA VAL A 295 -10.08 -4.07 -1.57
C VAL A 295 -10.57 -3.25 -2.75
N ALA A 296 -11.34 -3.83 -3.67
CA ALA A 296 -11.88 -3.08 -4.80
C ALA A 296 -12.67 -1.83 -4.38
N VAL A 297 -13.48 -1.94 -3.31
CA VAL A 297 -14.22 -0.80 -2.76
C VAL A 297 -13.28 0.22 -2.08
N CYS A 298 -12.27 -0.24 -1.34
CA CYS A 298 -11.29 0.65 -0.71
C CYS A 298 -10.54 1.49 -1.75
N GLU A 299 -10.09 0.85 -2.82
CA GLU A 299 -9.31 1.47 -3.90
C GLU A 299 -10.15 2.51 -4.66
N PHE A 300 -11.43 2.19 -4.92
CA PHE A 300 -12.37 3.18 -5.44
C PHE A 300 -12.50 4.40 -4.53
N PHE A 301 -12.65 4.20 -3.21
CA PHE A 301 -12.74 5.32 -2.28
C PHE A 301 -11.44 6.10 -2.12
N VAL A 302 -10.27 5.45 -2.24
CA VAL A 302 -8.95 6.12 -2.29
C VAL A 302 -8.90 7.05 -3.49
N PHE A 303 -9.23 6.54 -4.68
CA PHE A 303 -9.31 7.34 -5.90
C PHE A 303 -10.24 8.55 -5.77
N ILE A 304 -11.44 8.32 -5.25
CA ILE A 304 -12.42 9.39 -4.99
C ILE A 304 -11.85 10.45 -4.04
N ARG A 305 -11.23 10.06 -2.92
CA ARG A 305 -10.60 11.02 -1.98
C ARG A 305 -9.45 11.80 -2.63
N ASN A 306 -8.61 11.16 -3.43
CA ASN A 306 -7.50 11.82 -4.10
C ASN A 306 -7.98 12.88 -5.11
N ILE A 307 -9.10 12.62 -5.82
CA ILE A 307 -9.77 13.65 -6.64
C ILE A 307 -10.26 14.82 -5.77
N GLN A 308 -10.82 14.54 -4.60
CA GLN A 308 -11.32 15.59 -3.69
C GLN A 308 -10.21 16.45 -3.11
N LEU A 309 -9.07 15.84 -2.82
CA LEU A 309 -7.87 16.52 -2.33
C LEU A 309 -7.11 17.25 -3.45
N GLY A 310 -7.54 17.10 -4.72
CA GLY A 310 -6.89 17.72 -5.86
C GLY A 310 -5.54 17.11 -6.22
N LEU A 311 -5.24 15.89 -5.76
CA LEU A 311 -3.94 15.23 -5.96
C LEU A 311 -3.71 14.75 -7.41
N TYR A 312 -4.75 14.74 -8.25
CA TYR A 312 -4.65 14.42 -9.68
C TYR A 312 -4.81 15.65 -10.58
N ALA A 313 -4.35 16.83 -10.13
CA ALA A 313 -4.49 18.08 -10.88
C ALA A 313 -3.77 18.06 -12.24
N ASP A 314 -2.78 17.18 -12.41
CA ASP A 314 -1.98 16.99 -13.62
C ASP A 314 -2.63 16.07 -14.66
N ARG A 315 -3.74 15.39 -14.33
CA ARG A 315 -4.43 14.44 -15.21
C ARG A 315 -5.64 15.06 -15.90
N THR A 316 -5.93 14.62 -17.13
CA THR A 316 -7.14 15.05 -17.84
C THR A 316 -8.39 14.40 -17.24
N VAL A 317 -9.56 15.01 -17.46
CA VAL A 317 -10.85 14.44 -17.02
C VAL A 317 -11.08 13.07 -17.66
N GLN A 318 -10.66 12.90 -18.91
CA GLN A 318 -10.75 11.65 -19.66
C GLN A 318 -9.90 10.55 -19.02
N ASP A 319 -8.65 10.85 -18.62
CA ASP A 319 -7.78 9.88 -17.96
C ASP A 319 -8.34 9.44 -16.60
N LEU A 320 -8.89 10.40 -15.85
CA LEU A 320 -9.55 10.11 -14.57
C LEU A 320 -10.83 9.31 -14.77
N TYR A 321 -11.56 9.55 -15.86
CA TYR A 321 -12.76 8.79 -16.16
C TYR A 321 -12.43 7.36 -16.61
N ALA A 322 -11.35 7.15 -17.38
CA ALA A 322 -10.85 5.82 -17.70
C ALA A 322 -10.45 5.04 -16.43
N GLU A 323 -9.76 5.69 -15.50
CA GLU A 323 -9.43 5.11 -14.19
C GLU A 323 -10.69 4.79 -13.36
N ASN A 324 -11.70 5.67 -13.41
CA ASN A 324 -12.99 5.43 -12.79
C ASN A 324 -13.66 4.17 -13.33
N ILE A 325 -13.73 4.01 -14.66
CA ILE A 325 -14.28 2.80 -15.31
C ILE A 325 -13.52 1.57 -14.83
N ARG A 326 -12.19 1.63 -14.82
CA ARG A 326 -11.32 0.51 -14.40
C ARG A 326 -11.61 0.06 -12.97
N LEU A 327 -11.73 0.99 -12.02
CA LEU A 327 -12.04 0.69 -10.62
C LEU A 327 -13.47 0.18 -10.43
N ARG A 328 -14.45 0.69 -11.18
CA ARG A 328 -15.82 0.17 -11.19
C ARG A 328 -15.87 -1.26 -11.73
N LEU A 329 -15.13 -1.53 -12.80
CA LEU A 329 -15.00 -2.87 -13.39
C LEU A 329 -14.33 -3.86 -12.41
N GLN A 330 -13.32 -3.42 -11.66
CA GLN A 330 -12.72 -4.21 -10.59
C GLN A 330 -13.76 -4.60 -9.51
N MET A 331 -14.59 -3.64 -9.06
CA MET A 331 -15.69 -3.95 -8.12
C MET A 331 -16.69 -4.95 -8.70
N PHE A 332 -17.00 -4.84 -9.99
CA PHE A 332 -17.86 -5.80 -10.70
C PHE A 332 -17.26 -7.21 -10.71
N TYR A 333 -16.02 -7.38 -11.14
CA TYR A 333 -15.39 -8.70 -11.20
C TYR A 333 -15.17 -9.32 -9.82
N SER A 334 -14.82 -8.52 -8.81
CA SER A 334 -14.75 -8.99 -7.42
C SER A 334 -16.10 -9.51 -6.93
N ARG A 335 -17.20 -8.82 -7.26
CA ARG A 335 -18.56 -9.25 -6.91
C ARG A 335 -18.93 -10.59 -7.55
N MET A 336 -18.46 -10.84 -8.78
CA MET A 336 -18.69 -12.09 -9.50
C MET A 336 -17.75 -13.23 -9.05
N GLY A 337 -16.79 -12.97 -8.17
CA GLY A 337 -15.78 -13.94 -7.76
C GLY A 337 -14.80 -14.31 -8.88
N ALA A 338 -14.73 -13.52 -9.95
CA ALA A 338 -13.96 -13.80 -11.16
C ALA A 338 -12.69 -12.94 -11.28
N LEU A 339 -12.45 -12.01 -10.34
CA LEU A 339 -11.33 -11.08 -10.42
C LEU A 339 -9.97 -11.80 -10.64
N PRO A 340 -9.59 -12.85 -9.90
CA PRO A 340 -8.30 -13.51 -10.13
C PRO A 340 -8.20 -14.19 -11.50
N VAL A 341 -9.31 -14.75 -12.01
CA VAL A 341 -9.35 -15.46 -13.30
C VAL A 341 -9.21 -14.48 -14.46
N VAL A 342 -10.00 -13.40 -14.43
CA VAL A 342 -9.97 -12.37 -15.49
C VAL A 342 -8.60 -11.69 -15.57
N LEU A 343 -7.93 -11.45 -14.44
CA LEU A 343 -6.61 -10.84 -14.42
C LEU A 343 -5.54 -11.79 -14.96
N ASN A 344 -5.60 -13.07 -14.59
CA ASN A 344 -4.69 -14.09 -15.11
C ASN A 344 -4.87 -14.35 -16.61
N ASP A 345 -6.09 -14.42 -17.12
CA ASP A 345 -6.39 -14.65 -18.54
C ASP A 345 -5.92 -13.49 -19.44
N LEU A 346 -5.80 -12.29 -18.88
CA LEU A 346 -5.26 -11.12 -19.56
C LEU A 346 -3.72 -10.99 -19.44
N GLY A 347 -3.06 -11.90 -18.70
CA GLY A 347 -1.61 -11.86 -18.47
C GLY A 347 -1.17 -10.71 -17.57
N LEU A 348 -2.05 -10.23 -16.69
CA LEU A 348 -1.81 -9.05 -15.88
C LEU A 348 -1.70 -9.43 -14.39
N ASP A 349 -0.73 -8.84 -13.67
CA ASP A 349 -0.54 -9.09 -12.24
C ASP A 349 -1.78 -8.61 -11.44
N PRO A 350 -2.49 -9.51 -10.74
CA PRO A 350 -3.63 -9.15 -9.91
C PRO A 350 -3.33 -8.08 -8.84
N HIS A 351 -2.07 -7.98 -8.42
CA HIS A 351 -1.63 -7.02 -7.40
C HIS A 351 -1.38 -5.61 -7.93
N GLN A 352 -1.16 -5.44 -9.24
CA GLN A 352 -0.87 -4.13 -9.86
C GLN A 352 -2.10 -3.47 -10.47
N ILE A 353 -3.03 -4.26 -11.03
CA ILE A 353 -4.27 -3.71 -11.57
C ILE A 353 -5.24 -3.33 -10.46
N GLY A 354 -5.09 -3.86 -9.26
CA GLY A 354 -6.05 -3.58 -8.20
C GLY A 354 -5.94 -2.20 -7.54
N LYS A 355 -4.84 -1.47 -7.76
CA LYS A 355 -4.53 -0.25 -7.01
C LYS A 355 -4.93 1.00 -7.77
N ALA A 356 -5.50 1.99 -7.08
CA ALA A 356 -5.66 3.32 -7.63
C ALA A 356 -4.28 3.89 -7.99
N THR A 357 -4.13 4.46 -9.19
CA THR A 357 -2.86 5.04 -9.63
C THR A 357 -2.41 6.10 -8.63
N GLU A 358 -1.18 6.01 -8.12
CA GLU A 358 -0.68 7.00 -7.17
C GLU A 358 -0.59 8.38 -7.83
N PRO A 359 -0.92 9.46 -7.10
CA PRO A 359 -0.74 10.82 -7.62
C PRO A 359 0.75 11.13 -7.82
N ASN A 360 1.06 11.97 -8.80
CA ASN A 360 2.44 12.33 -9.14
C ASN A 360 2.99 13.32 -8.09
N ASN A 361 3.98 12.89 -7.30
CA ASN A 361 4.60 13.72 -6.24
C ASN A 361 5.59 14.76 -6.81
N ASN A 362 5.16 15.57 -7.78
CA ASN A 362 5.92 16.74 -8.21
C ASN A 362 5.55 17.95 -7.35
N GLN A 363 5.90 17.89 -6.06
CA GLN A 363 6.21 19.12 -5.30
C GLN A 363 7.71 19.36 -5.45
N GLN A 364 8.06 20.25 -6.37
CA GLN A 364 9.39 20.82 -6.45
C GLN A 364 9.71 21.52 -5.12
N ASP A 365 10.82 21.11 -4.54
CA ASP A 365 11.52 21.76 -3.45
C ASP A 365 11.79 23.23 -3.78
N ASP A 366 11.13 24.13 -3.07
CA ASP A 366 11.51 25.54 -2.97
C ASP A 366 11.87 25.84 -1.50
N ILE A 367 12.83 25.10 -0.95
CA ILE A 367 13.67 25.53 0.17
C ILE A 367 15.10 25.10 -0.12
N SER A 368 15.80 25.93 -0.89
CA SER A 368 17.26 25.96 -0.84
C SER A 368 17.70 26.96 0.23
N LEU A 369 18.72 26.52 1.00
CA LEU A 369 19.54 27.27 1.96
C LEU A 369 19.04 27.30 3.43
N LEU A 370 19.47 26.31 4.22
CA LEU A 370 20.38 26.52 5.36
C LEU A 370 20.84 25.19 5.98
N ASP A 371 22.16 24.99 5.93
CA ASP A 371 23.06 24.08 6.65
C ASP A 371 22.68 22.61 6.96
N SER A 372 23.47 21.75 6.32
CA SER A 372 23.66 20.33 6.59
C SER A 372 24.66 20.15 7.74
N THR A 373 24.20 19.54 8.84
CA THR A 373 25.07 18.75 9.72
C THR A 373 24.33 17.49 10.15
N GLY A 374 24.42 16.44 9.31
CA GLY A 374 24.20 15.04 9.68
C GLY A 374 25.50 14.26 9.43
N PRO A 375 25.82 13.24 10.25
CA PRO A 375 27.17 12.71 10.35
C PRO A 375 27.57 11.86 9.14
N ASN A 376 28.73 12.19 8.56
CA ASN A 376 29.41 11.38 7.55
C ASN A 376 30.00 10.11 8.19
N THR A 377 29.60 8.94 7.68
CA THR A 377 30.35 7.69 7.85
C THR A 377 31.42 7.63 6.75
N PRO A 378 32.73 7.59 7.06
CA PRO A 378 33.77 7.63 6.03
C PRO A 378 34.02 6.24 5.41
N GLU A 379 33.90 6.17 4.07
CA GLU A 379 34.43 5.08 3.24
C GLU A 379 35.98 5.06 3.28
N GLN A 380 36.57 3.89 3.53
CA GLN A 380 38.00 3.65 3.30
C GLN A 380 38.24 3.21 1.85
N GLN A 381 38.91 4.06 1.06
CA GLN A 381 39.51 3.70 -0.22
C GLN A 381 41.03 3.50 -0.06
N LEU A 382 41.50 2.34 -0.55
CA LEU A 382 42.91 1.98 -0.68
C LEU A 382 43.65 2.94 -1.63
N SER A 383 44.87 3.34 -1.27
CA SER A 383 45.92 3.75 -2.23
C SER A 383 47.33 3.62 -1.60
N PRO A 384 48.41 3.56 -2.41
CA PRO A 384 49.55 2.66 -2.19
C PRO A 384 50.74 3.28 -1.44
N SER A 385 51.62 2.38 -0.95
CA SER A 385 52.87 2.66 -0.23
C SER A 385 53.85 3.57 -1.01
N PRO A 386 54.73 4.30 -0.29
CA PRO A 386 56.15 3.92 -0.36
C PRO A 386 56.96 4.07 0.95
N ILE A 387 57.81 3.04 1.17
CA ILE A 387 59.25 3.07 1.53
C ILE A 387 59.73 3.87 2.77
N ASN A 388 60.18 3.08 3.76
CA ASN A 388 61.29 3.25 4.73
C ASN A 388 61.68 4.65 5.21
N THR A 389 61.56 4.87 6.52
CA THR A 389 62.75 5.15 7.35
C THR A 389 62.54 4.75 8.80
N THR A 390 63.41 3.87 9.27
CA THR A 390 63.67 3.46 10.66
C THR A 390 64.02 4.69 11.51
N TRP A 391 63.58 4.77 12.77
CA TRP A 391 64.42 5.07 13.95
C TRP A 391 63.67 4.74 15.25
N THR A 392 64.39 4.07 16.13
CA THR A 392 64.10 3.52 17.45
C THR A 392 64.09 4.57 18.57
N LEU A 393 63.79 4.11 19.80
CA LEU A 393 64.01 4.70 21.15
C LEU A 393 62.72 5.33 21.74
N GLU A 394 62.40 5.23 23.03
CA GLU A 394 62.92 4.46 24.16
C GLU A 394 61.85 4.56 25.26
N LEU A 395 61.68 3.48 26.03
CA LEU A 395 60.97 3.50 27.30
C LEU A 395 61.86 4.19 28.34
N SER A 396 61.34 5.23 29.00
CA SER A 396 61.85 5.60 30.32
C SER A 396 60.74 6.19 31.20
N SER A 397 60.62 5.57 32.37
CA SER A 397 59.83 5.91 33.55
C SER A 397 60.01 7.34 34.06
N ILE A 398 59.31 7.58 35.19
CA ILE A 398 59.51 8.59 36.26
C ILE A 398 58.36 9.62 36.21
N LYS A 399 57.49 9.77 37.22
CA LYS A 399 57.63 9.54 38.67
C LYS A 399 56.27 9.30 39.33
#